data_AF-A0A399YFC8-F1
#
_entry.id   AF-A0A399YFC8-F1
#
_cell.length_a   1.000
_cell.length_b   1.000
_cell.length_c   1.000
_cell.angle_alpha   90.00
_cell.angle_beta   90.00
_cell.angle_gamma   90.00
#
_symmetry.space_group_name_H-M   'P 1'
#
loop_
_entity.id
_entity.type
_entity.pdbx_description
1 polymer ?
#
loop_
_entity_poly.entity_id
_entity_poly.type
_entity_poly.pdbx_seq_one_letter_code
_entity_poly.pdbx_strand_id
1 'polypeptide(L)'
;MINVIMRPLAMFAEQLNYLHYVSQTLLGALKRMPELYLKDFQVREVVPLGDGEAKWLWDTWGASHNQFHTVFGRLDAVADLSGAFAKDSLAFIEANLVGAGGIHLVPTVEEIIMETVVPMMESVAPDLALKPTADLRDIFIQEMLDHAEIIGRQGRAICFVDPKYAGDGPNEQESLLQYYRARDIEIYHADPEELYLRGGEVYYENHLIDVVYRDYETSELVEMEAEGMNVRPMKQLLRQNQMVSSMAGDFDHKSCFEVLTDPRFAAHFTMDERNVFRRHV
;
A
#
# COMPACT_ATOMS: atom_id res chain seq x y z
N MET A 1 19.42 11.59 -6.71
CA MET A 1 19.43 12.87 -5.97
C MET A 1 18.00 13.07 -5.45
N ILE A 2 17.81 13.28 -4.15
CA ILE A 2 16.49 13.46 -3.54
C ILE A 2 16.38 14.91 -3.07
N ASN A 3 15.31 15.59 -3.46
CA ASN A 3 15.04 16.97 -3.06
C ASN A 3 14.23 16.98 -1.77
N VAL A 4 14.71 17.69 -0.76
CA VAL A 4 14.06 17.80 0.55
C VAL A 4 13.68 19.25 0.81
N ILE A 5 12.48 19.46 1.35
CA ILE A 5 12.04 20.80 1.79
C ILE A 5 12.67 21.09 3.15
N MET A 6 13.44 22.18 3.24
CA MET A 6 14.15 22.56 4.47
C MET A 6 13.23 23.08 5.60
N ARG A 7 11.96 23.31 5.29
CA ARG A 7 10.94 23.73 6.25
C ARG A 7 10.04 22.53 6.56
N PRO A 8 10.20 21.87 7.72
CA PRO A 8 9.32 20.78 8.08
C PRO A 8 7.88 21.26 8.24
N LEU A 9 6.94 20.42 7.84
CA LEU A 9 5.53 20.59 8.16
C LEU A 9 5.27 19.85 9.48
N ALA A 10 4.76 20.58 10.46
CA ALA A 10 4.35 20.02 11.73
C ALA A 10 2.82 19.98 11.80
N MET A 11 2.27 18.98 12.48
CA MET A 11 0.85 18.85 12.74
C MET A 11 0.62 18.47 14.20
N PHE A 12 -0.51 18.89 14.75
CA PHE A 12 -0.96 18.47 16.07
C PHE A 12 -1.40 17.00 16.05
N ALA A 13 -1.30 16.33 17.20
CA ALA A 13 -1.71 14.94 17.35
C ALA A 13 -3.19 14.72 16.95
N GLU A 14 -4.06 15.69 17.24
CA GLU A 14 -5.47 15.65 16.86
C GLU A 14 -5.69 15.74 15.35
N GLN A 15 -4.82 16.46 14.63
CA GLN A 15 -4.84 16.52 13.16
C GLN A 15 -4.37 15.18 12.59
N LEU A 16 -3.27 14.63 13.10
CA LEU A 16 -2.74 13.33 12.69
C LEU A 16 -3.75 12.20 12.90
N ASN A 17 -4.38 12.15 14.09
CA ASN A 17 -5.41 11.17 14.41
C ASN A 17 -6.62 11.26 13.47
N TYR A 18 -6.99 12.46 13.05
CA TYR A 18 -8.08 12.66 12.10
C TYR A 18 -7.70 12.20 10.68
N LEU A 19 -6.49 12.54 10.22
CA LEU A 19 -5.96 12.05 8.94
C LEU A 19 -5.93 10.52 8.93
N HIS A 20 -5.48 9.91 10.01
CA HIS A 20 -5.45 8.47 10.16
C HIS A 20 -6.86 7.86 10.09
N TYR A 21 -7.84 8.41 10.83
CA TYR A 21 -9.22 7.96 10.78
C TYR A 21 -9.82 8.00 9.37
N VAL A 22 -9.67 9.13 8.66
CA VAL A 22 -10.20 9.28 7.30
C VAL A 22 -9.49 8.30 6.35
N SER A 23 -8.17 8.20 6.44
CA SER A 23 -7.37 7.31 5.61
C SER A 23 -7.76 5.84 5.78
N GLN A 24 -7.95 5.39 7.03
CA GLN A 24 -8.38 4.02 7.33
C GLN A 24 -9.82 3.76 6.86
N THR A 25 -10.69 4.76 6.93
CA THR A 25 -12.07 4.64 6.42
C THR A 25 -12.06 4.48 4.90
N LEU A 26 -11.27 5.28 4.18
CA LEU A 26 -11.13 5.18 2.72
C LEU A 26 -10.47 3.85 2.32
N LEU A 27 -9.36 3.48 2.95
CA LEU A 27 -8.67 2.22 2.68
C LEU A 27 -9.58 1.02 2.94
N GLY A 28 -10.34 1.02 4.04
CA GLY A 28 -11.31 -0.03 4.35
C GLY A 28 -12.42 -0.16 3.30
N ALA A 29 -12.84 0.95 2.70
CA ALA A 29 -13.80 0.95 1.60
C ALA A 29 -13.18 0.42 0.30
N LEU A 30 -11.98 0.89 -0.06
CA LEU A 30 -11.23 0.45 -1.24
C LEU A 30 -10.90 -1.04 -1.19
N LYS A 31 -10.57 -1.56 0.00
CA LYS A 31 -10.35 -3.00 0.23
C LYS A 31 -11.54 -3.87 -0.19
N ARG A 32 -12.78 -3.35 -0.13
CA ARG A 32 -14.00 -4.08 -0.53
C ARG A 32 -14.28 -4.03 -2.03
N MET A 33 -13.55 -3.22 -2.80
CA MET A 33 -13.79 -3.02 -4.23
C MET A 33 -13.75 -4.30 -5.07
N PRO A 34 -12.81 -5.26 -4.87
CA PRO A 34 -12.85 -6.52 -5.60
C PRO A 34 -14.15 -7.30 -5.40
N GLU A 35 -14.64 -7.38 -4.16
CA GLU A 35 -15.88 -8.09 -3.86
C GLU A 35 -17.09 -7.38 -4.47
N LEU A 36 -17.12 -6.05 -4.42
CA LEU A 36 -18.16 -5.24 -5.07
C LEU A 36 -18.13 -5.43 -6.60
N TYR A 37 -16.95 -5.39 -7.22
CA TYR A 37 -16.78 -5.62 -8.66
C TYR A 37 -17.27 -7.01 -9.08
N LEU A 38 -17.05 -8.03 -8.26
CA LEU A 38 -17.50 -9.40 -8.55
C LEU A 38 -19.02 -9.59 -8.38
N LYS A 39 -19.65 -8.89 -7.43
CA LYS A 39 -21.08 -9.08 -7.08
C LYS A 39 -22.03 -8.09 -7.74
N ASP A 40 -21.61 -6.85 -7.94
CA ASP A 40 -22.43 -5.77 -8.46
C ASP A 40 -21.87 -5.32 -9.81
N PHE A 41 -22.53 -5.73 -10.89
CA PHE A 41 -22.03 -5.45 -12.25
C PHE A 41 -22.09 -3.97 -12.62
N GLN A 42 -22.87 -3.14 -11.90
CA GLN A 42 -22.87 -1.69 -12.12
C GLN A 42 -21.54 -1.06 -11.71
N VAL A 43 -20.80 -1.67 -10.77
CA VAL A 43 -19.45 -1.20 -10.37
C VAL A 43 -18.48 -1.31 -11.53
N ARG A 44 -18.64 -2.31 -12.40
CA ARG A 44 -17.76 -2.53 -13.57
C ARG A 44 -17.90 -1.45 -14.64
N GLU A 45 -19.06 -0.79 -14.68
CA GLU A 45 -19.29 0.34 -15.58
C GLU A 45 -18.50 1.58 -15.15
N VAL A 46 -18.17 1.69 -13.86
CA VAL A 46 -17.43 2.81 -13.27
C VAL A 46 -15.94 2.52 -13.17
N VAL A 47 -15.57 1.31 -12.76
CA VAL A 47 -14.18 0.87 -12.62
C VAL A 47 -13.94 -0.31 -13.57
N PRO A 48 -13.74 -0.06 -14.88
CA PRO A 48 -13.53 -1.14 -15.84
C PRO A 48 -12.09 -1.68 -15.72
N LEU A 49 -11.97 -2.93 -15.28
CA LEU A 49 -10.73 -3.69 -15.42
C LEU A 49 -10.59 -4.24 -16.84
N GLY A 50 -9.36 -4.40 -17.33
CA GLY A 50 -9.09 -5.13 -18.57
C GLY A 50 -9.50 -6.60 -18.46
N ASP A 51 -9.78 -7.25 -19.60
CA ASP A 51 -10.26 -8.65 -19.63
C ASP A 51 -9.32 -9.62 -18.90
N GLY A 52 -8.00 -9.41 -19.03
CA GLY A 52 -6.99 -10.21 -18.36
C GLY A 52 -6.97 -10.01 -16.85
N GLU A 53 -7.04 -8.76 -16.38
CA GLU A 53 -7.08 -8.40 -14.97
C GLU A 53 -8.36 -8.92 -14.31
N ALA A 54 -9.51 -8.71 -14.96
CA ALA A 54 -10.78 -9.24 -14.52
C ALA A 54 -10.73 -10.77 -14.42
N LYS A 55 -10.14 -11.45 -15.42
CA LYS A 55 -9.94 -12.90 -15.38
C LYS A 55 -9.06 -13.33 -14.21
N TRP A 56 -7.96 -12.62 -13.94
CA TRP A 56 -7.12 -12.89 -12.80
C TRP A 56 -7.89 -12.74 -11.49
N LEU A 57 -8.68 -11.67 -11.35
CA LEU A 57 -9.54 -11.45 -10.19
C LEU A 57 -10.51 -12.62 -9.96
N TRP A 58 -11.18 -13.08 -11.01
CA TRP A 58 -12.05 -14.26 -10.94
C TRP A 58 -11.32 -15.55 -10.58
N ASP A 59 -10.09 -15.73 -11.07
CA ASP A 59 -9.30 -16.96 -10.89
C ASP A 59 -8.59 -17.06 -9.52
N THR A 60 -8.42 -15.93 -8.83
CA THR A 60 -7.61 -15.84 -7.60
C THR A 60 -8.36 -15.31 -6.39
N TRP A 61 -9.41 -14.49 -6.54
CA TRP A 61 -10.15 -13.94 -5.40
C TRP A 61 -11.06 -14.98 -4.77
N GLY A 62 -10.89 -15.22 -3.46
CA GLY A 62 -11.59 -16.27 -2.73
C GLY A 62 -12.10 -15.85 -1.36
N ALA A 63 -12.68 -16.80 -0.63
CA ALA A 63 -13.25 -16.54 0.69
C ALA A 63 -12.21 -16.08 1.73
N SER A 64 -10.96 -16.52 1.62
CA SER A 64 -9.85 -16.06 2.46
C SER A 64 -9.60 -14.57 2.27
N HIS A 65 -9.68 -14.07 1.04
CA HIS A 65 -9.48 -12.65 0.74
C HIS A 65 -10.54 -11.78 1.38
N ASN A 66 -11.82 -12.16 1.30
CA ASN A 66 -12.93 -11.37 1.86
C ASN A 66 -12.79 -11.07 3.36
N GLN A 67 -12.00 -11.86 4.09
CA GLN A 67 -11.78 -11.69 5.53
C GLN A 67 -10.42 -11.11 5.86
N PHE A 68 -9.37 -11.51 5.13
CA PHE A 68 -7.99 -11.42 5.60
C PHE A 68 -7.01 -10.87 4.57
N HIS A 69 -7.47 -10.29 3.45
CA HIS A 69 -6.51 -9.67 2.54
C HIS A 69 -5.94 -8.36 3.11
N THR A 70 -4.71 -8.06 2.72
CA THR A 70 -4.01 -6.84 3.11
C THR A 70 -3.69 -5.98 1.90
N VAL A 71 -3.76 -4.66 2.11
CA VAL A 71 -3.38 -3.63 1.14
C VAL A 71 -2.49 -2.65 1.88
N PHE A 72 -1.29 -2.45 1.37
CA PHE A 72 -0.36 -1.45 1.86
C PHE A 72 -0.16 -0.41 0.75
N GLY A 73 -0.70 0.78 0.97
CA GLY A 73 -0.83 1.81 -0.06
C GLY A 73 -0.65 3.22 0.49
N ARG A 74 -0.54 4.18 -0.42
CA ARG A 74 -0.46 5.61 -0.15
C ARG A 74 -1.71 6.30 -0.65
N LEU A 75 -2.31 7.11 0.20
CA LEU A 75 -3.42 7.98 -0.17
C LEU A 75 -2.89 9.40 -0.31
N ASP A 76 -2.99 9.96 -1.52
CA ASP A 76 -2.50 11.29 -1.84
C ASP A 76 -3.60 12.31 -1.61
N ALA A 77 -3.30 13.32 -0.80
CA ALA A 77 -4.26 14.33 -0.38
C ALA A 77 -3.65 15.73 -0.35
N VAL A 78 -4.55 16.72 -0.46
CA VAL A 78 -4.24 18.12 -0.15
C VAL A 78 -4.92 18.50 1.15
N ALA A 79 -4.21 19.27 1.98
CA ALA A 79 -4.75 19.83 3.20
C ALA A 79 -4.02 21.13 3.55
N ASP A 80 -4.77 22.12 4.04
CA ASP A 80 -4.19 23.28 4.72
C ASP A 80 -3.96 22.93 6.19
N LEU A 81 -2.71 22.58 6.51
CA LEU A 81 -2.29 22.22 7.87
C LEU A 81 -2.01 23.44 8.77
N SER A 82 -2.07 24.66 8.23
CA SER A 82 -1.73 25.88 8.97
C SER A 82 -2.88 26.44 9.82
N GLY A 83 -4.12 26.06 9.53
CA GLY A 83 -5.33 26.54 10.19
C GLY A 83 -5.92 25.57 11.22
N ALA A 84 -6.69 26.11 12.17
CA ALA A 84 -7.47 25.32 13.15
C ALA A 84 -8.53 24.41 12.51
N PHE A 85 -8.89 24.69 11.25
CA PHE A 85 -9.88 23.96 10.46
C PHE A 85 -9.24 23.08 9.36
N ALA A 86 -8.04 22.54 9.60
CA ALA A 86 -7.36 21.65 8.65
C ALA A 86 -8.22 20.45 8.17
N LYS A 87 -9.22 20.06 8.97
CA LYS A 87 -10.21 19.03 8.60
C LYS A 87 -11.12 19.45 7.46
N ASP A 88 -11.39 20.74 7.28
CA ASP A 88 -12.29 21.25 6.25
C ASP A 88 -11.60 21.43 4.89
N SER A 89 -10.27 21.48 4.89
CA SER A 89 -9.45 21.60 3.68
C SER A 89 -8.90 20.27 3.17
N LEU A 90 -9.07 19.18 3.93
CA LEU A 90 -8.61 17.85 3.56
C LEU A 90 -9.43 17.28 2.40
N ALA A 91 -8.78 17.04 1.27
CA ALA A 91 -9.35 16.35 0.12
C ALA A 91 -8.35 15.33 -0.45
N PHE A 92 -8.81 14.10 -0.64
CA PHE A 92 -8.05 13.02 -1.26
C PHE A 92 -8.21 13.10 -2.78
N ILE A 93 -7.09 12.92 -3.47
CA ILE A 93 -7.00 13.07 -4.93
C ILE A 93 -6.82 11.71 -5.60
N GLU A 94 -6.04 10.83 -4.96
CA GLU A 94 -5.61 9.59 -5.56
C GLU A 94 -5.31 8.56 -4.47
N ALA A 95 -5.57 7.30 -4.79
CA ALA A 95 -5.04 6.17 -4.06
C ALA A 95 -3.94 5.56 -4.92
N ASN A 96 -2.84 5.15 -4.31
CA ASN A 96 -1.81 4.33 -4.93
C ASN A 96 -1.68 3.10 -4.04
N LEU A 97 -2.28 1.98 -4.44
CA LEU A 97 -2.44 0.83 -3.55
C LEU A 97 -1.54 -0.34 -3.92
N VAL A 98 -0.77 -0.24 -5.00
CA VAL A 98 0.35 -1.11 -5.35
C VAL A 98 1.63 -0.28 -5.31
N GLY A 99 2.77 -0.87 -4.93
CA GLY A 99 4.05 -0.21 -5.16
C GLY A 99 4.28 1.11 -4.40
N ALA A 100 3.63 1.29 -3.25
CA ALA A 100 3.70 2.55 -2.50
C ALA A 100 5.14 2.91 -2.09
N GLY A 101 5.75 3.83 -2.83
CA GLY A 101 7.05 4.39 -2.49
C GLY A 101 7.02 5.36 -1.30
N GLY A 102 8.20 5.57 -0.71
CA GLY A 102 8.42 6.42 0.46
C GLY A 102 8.58 5.68 1.78
N ILE A 103 8.49 4.34 1.78
CA ILE A 103 8.59 3.49 2.98
C ILE A 103 9.93 3.72 3.71
N HIS A 104 11.03 3.80 2.98
CA HIS A 104 12.34 4.12 3.53
C HIS A 104 12.65 5.61 3.47
N LEU A 105 12.27 6.27 2.37
CA LEU A 105 12.67 7.65 2.12
C LEU A 105 12.03 8.63 3.10
N VAL A 106 10.75 8.45 3.45
CA VAL A 106 10.04 9.37 4.36
C VAL A 106 10.65 9.34 5.77
N PRO A 107 10.84 8.17 6.42
CA PRO A 107 11.50 8.12 7.72
C PRO A 107 12.94 8.63 7.67
N THR A 108 13.70 8.33 6.60
CA THR A 108 15.08 8.83 6.46
C THR A 108 15.13 10.36 6.39
N VAL A 109 14.20 10.99 5.67
CA VAL A 109 14.10 12.45 5.62
C VAL A 109 13.65 13.02 6.97
N GLU A 110 12.72 12.36 7.66
CA GLU A 110 12.31 12.75 9.01
C GLU A 110 13.48 12.70 10.00
N GLU A 111 14.29 11.62 9.98
CA GLU A 111 15.51 11.49 10.78
C GLU A 111 16.47 12.65 10.52
N ILE A 112 16.76 12.96 9.25
CA ILE A 112 17.64 14.09 8.88
C ILE A 112 17.08 15.40 9.42
N ILE A 113 15.78 15.65 9.28
CA ILE A 113 15.12 16.87 9.79
C ILE A 113 15.24 16.94 11.32
N MET A 114 14.96 15.85 12.03
CA MET A 114 15.03 15.77 13.48
C MET A 114 16.45 15.98 14.01
N GLU A 115 17.47 15.49 13.30
CA GLU A 115 18.87 15.64 13.70
C GLU A 115 19.47 17.00 13.36
N THR A 116 19.03 17.62 12.24
CA THR A 116 19.73 18.80 11.68
C THR A 116 18.92 20.10 11.78
N VAL A 117 17.61 20.05 11.57
CA VAL A 117 16.75 21.24 11.48
C VAL A 117 16.08 21.53 12.81
N VAL A 118 15.51 20.52 13.46
CA VAL A 118 14.77 20.68 14.73
C VAL A 118 15.61 21.32 15.84
N PRO A 119 16.88 20.93 16.09
CA PRO A 119 17.68 21.55 17.15
C PRO A 119 17.88 23.06 16.93
N MET A 120 17.99 23.48 15.67
CA MET A 120 18.08 24.90 15.31
C MET A 120 16.76 25.63 15.56
N MET A 121 15.62 25.01 15.24
CA MET A 121 14.30 25.59 15.52
C MET A 121 14.08 25.75 17.03
N GLU A 122 14.39 24.74 17.82
CA GLU A 122 14.27 24.75 19.29
C GLU A 122 15.20 25.79 19.94
N SER A 123 16.38 26.06 19.35
CA SER A 123 17.27 27.13 19.84
C SER A 123 16.66 28.54 19.74
N VAL A 124 15.74 28.74 18.79
CA VAL A 124 15.05 30.03 18.55
C VAL A 124 13.68 30.07 19.23
N ALA A 125 13.01 28.91 19.36
CA ALA A 125 11.71 28.75 20.00
C ALA A 125 11.78 27.62 21.04
N PRO A 126 12.20 27.90 22.29
CA PRO A 126 12.43 26.86 23.30
C PRO A 126 11.18 26.07 23.73
N ASP A 127 9.99 26.64 23.52
CA ASP A 127 8.71 25.98 23.82
C ASP A 127 8.22 25.09 22.68
N LEU A 128 8.92 25.05 21.54
CA LEU A 128 8.62 24.15 20.44
C LEU A 128 9.03 22.73 20.81
N ALA A 129 8.09 21.79 20.73
CA ALA A 129 8.35 20.37 20.93
C ALA A 129 7.90 19.58 19.69
N LEU A 130 8.87 19.26 18.81
CA LEU A 130 8.62 18.41 17.65
C LEU A 130 8.99 16.97 17.99
N LYS A 131 8.19 16.03 17.49
CA LYS A 131 8.44 14.59 17.64
C LYS A 131 8.29 13.94 16.28
N PRO A 132 9.10 12.92 15.96
CA PRO A 132 8.91 12.14 14.76
C PRO A 132 7.57 11.41 14.81
N THR A 133 7.04 11.10 13.63
CA THR A 133 5.91 10.19 13.48
C THR A 133 6.34 8.74 13.73
N ALA A 134 5.41 7.80 13.64
CA ALA A 134 5.75 6.39 13.73
C ALA A 134 6.55 5.98 12.48
N ASP A 135 7.61 5.19 12.68
CA ASP A 135 8.51 4.77 11.60
C ASP A 135 7.77 3.88 10.60
N LEU A 136 7.67 4.37 9.36
CA LEU A 136 6.97 3.67 8.29
C LEU A 136 7.63 2.35 7.91
N ARG A 137 8.95 2.20 8.12
CA ARG A 137 9.67 0.94 7.90
C ARG A 137 9.19 -0.10 8.89
N ASP A 138 9.08 0.28 10.16
CA ASP A 138 8.65 -0.63 11.22
C ASP A 138 7.15 -1.00 11.07
N ILE A 139 6.31 -0.03 10.70
CA ILE A 139 4.89 -0.28 10.40
C ILE A 139 4.74 -1.23 9.21
N PHE A 140 5.48 -0.97 8.12
CA PHE A 140 5.41 -1.77 6.91
C PHE A 140 5.76 -3.22 7.17
N ILE A 141 6.91 -3.48 7.82
CA ILE A 141 7.32 -4.87 8.07
C ILE A 141 6.38 -5.56 9.06
N GLN A 142 5.85 -4.85 10.05
CA GLN A 142 4.88 -5.41 10.98
C GLN A 142 3.59 -5.83 10.25
N GLU A 143 3.08 -5.00 9.33
CA GLU A 143 1.89 -5.35 8.53
C GLU A 143 2.12 -6.62 7.69
N MET A 144 3.32 -6.78 7.13
CA MET A 144 3.69 -7.99 6.37
C MET A 144 3.74 -9.24 7.25
N LEU A 145 4.28 -9.12 8.47
CA LEU A 145 4.37 -10.20 9.45
C LEU A 145 2.99 -10.58 10.01
N ASP A 146 2.17 -9.58 10.35
CA ASP A 146 0.81 -9.76 10.83
C ASP A 146 -0.05 -10.45 9.77
N HIS A 147 0.08 -10.01 8.50
CA HIS A 147 -0.60 -10.66 7.39
C HIS A 147 -0.18 -12.13 7.24
N ALA A 148 1.13 -12.41 7.34
CA ALA A 148 1.65 -13.78 7.32
C ALA A 148 1.02 -14.64 8.42
N GLU A 149 0.97 -14.12 9.66
CA GLU A 149 0.38 -14.82 10.79
C GLU A 149 -1.12 -15.11 10.57
N ILE A 150 -1.88 -14.11 10.11
CA ILE A 150 -3.33 -14.21 9.87
C ILE A 150 -3.64 -15.31 8.85
N ILE A 151 -2.84 -15.45 7.80
CA ILE A 151 -3.02 -16.50 6.78
C ILE A 151 -2.37 -17.84 7.15
N GLY A 152 -1.83 -17.97 8.38
CA GLY A 152 -1.26 -19.20 8.91
C GLY A 152 0.16 -19.51 8.42
N ARG A 153 0.89 -18.50 7.95
CA ARG A 153 2.31 -18.59 7.57
C ARG A 153 3.20 -18.22 8.76
N GLN A 154 4.48 -18.59 8.68
CA GLN A 154 5.41 -18.35 9.79
C GLN A 154 5.99 -16.93 9.80
N GLY A 155 5.80 -16.16 8.73
CA GLY A 155 6.34 -14.81 8.60
C GLY A 155 7.88 -14.77 8.57
N ARG A 156 8.52 -15.87 8.13
CA ARG A 156 9.99 -15.99 8.14
C ARG A 156 10.61 -15.58 6.82
N ALA A 157 9.88 -15.73 5.72
CA ALA A 157 10.38 -15.42 4.39
C ALA A 157 9.46 -14.44 3.68
N ILE A 158 9.75 -13.15 3.85
CA ILE A 158 9.06 -12.08 3.13
C ILE A 158 9.89 -11.72 1.89
N CYS A 159 9.25 -11.62 0.73
CA CYS A 159 9.93 -11.26 -0.52
C CYS A 159 9.34 -9.96 -1.08
N PHE A 160 10.20 -9.03 -1.47
CA PHE A 160 9.79 -7.87 -2.26
C PHE A 160 9.93 -8.24 -3.74
N VAL A 161 8.87 -7.98 -4.50
CA VAL A 161 8.79 -8.26 -5.93
C VAL A 161 8.50 -6.98 -6.67
N ASP A 162 9.54 -6.46 -7.32
CA ASP A 162 9.56 -5.19 -8.04
C ASP A 162 10.48 -5.31 -9.26
N PRO A 163 10.44 -4.34 -10.19
CA PRO A 163 11.31 -4.28 -11.37
C PRO A 163 12.80 -4.13 -11.00
N LYS A 164 13.40 -5.20 -10.49
CA LYS A 164 14.76 -5.26 -9.93
C LYS A 164 15.85 -4.75 -10.86
N TYR A 165 15.62 -4.82 -12.17
CA TYR A 165 16.57 -4.42 -13.22
C TYR A 165 16.20 -3.11 -13.93
N ALA A 166 15.12 -2.44 -13.50
CA ALA A 166 14.78 -1.11 -14.00
C ALA A 166 15.83 -0.09 -13.52
N GLY A 167 16.51 0.57 -14.46
CA GLY A 167 17.65 1.45 -14.17
C GLY A 167 17.29 2.85 -13.68
N ASP A 168 16.00 3.18 -13.55
CA ASP A 168 15.51 4.52 -13.23
C ASP A 168 14.86 4.57 -11.84
N GLY A 169 15.17 5.64 -11.09
CA GLY A 169 14.58 5.92 -9.78
C GLY A 169 15.51 5.65 -8.58
N PRO A 170 15.14 6.13 -7.38
CA PRO A 170 15.82 5.73 -6.15
C PRO A 170 15.55 4.24 -5.86
N ASN A 171 16.61 3.45 -5.68
CA ASN A 171 16.49 2.04 -5.30
C ASN A 171 16.10 1.92 -3.81
N GLU A 172 14.82 2.15 -3.53
CA GLU A 172 14.25 2.10 -2.18
C GLU A 172 14.23 0.67 -1.63
N GLN A 173 13.99 -0.33 -2.48
CA GLN A 173 13.88 -1.74 -2.07
C GLN A 173 15.20 -2.29 -1.54
N GLU A 174 16.34 -1.97 -2.17
CA GLU A 174 17.66 -2.35 -1.65
C GLU A 174 17.94 -1.67 -0.30
N SER A 175 17.48 -0.42 -0.11
CA SER A 175 17.64 0.31 1.15
C SER A 175 16.80 -0.30 2.27
N LEU A 176 15.56 -0.73 1.97
CA LEU A 176 14.71 -1.48 2.89
C LEU A 176 15.32 -2.84 3.24
N LEU A 177 15.83 -3.55 2.25
CA LEU A 177 16.49 -4.85 2.42
C LEU A 177 17.65 -4.74 3.42
N GLN A 178 18.51 -3.73 3.25
CA GLN A 178 19.62 -3.46 4.18
C GLN A 178 19.12 -3.07 5.57
N TYR A 179 18.07 -2.24 5.66
CA TYR A 179 17.49 -1.80 6.93
C TYR A 179 16.96 -2.97 7.77
N TYR A 180 16.24 -3.92 7.16
CA TYR A 180 15.67 -5.08 7.83
C TYR A 180 16.71 -6.16 8.14
N ARG A 181 17.65 -6.42 7.23
CA ARG A 181 18.74 -7.38 7.48
C ARG A 181 19.64 -6.96 8.63
N ALA A 182 19.87 -5.66 8.81
CA ALA A 182 20.59 -5.12 9.97
C ALA A 182 19.85 -5.36 11.31
N ARG A 183 18.59 -5.81 11.27
CA ARG A 183 17.72 -6.12 12.41
C ARG A 183 17.34 -7.60 12.46
N ASP A 184 18.09 -8.46 11.78
CA ASP A 184 17.88 -9.91 11.72
C ASP A 184 16.50 -10.33 11.16
N ILE A 185 15.88 -9.49 10.33
CA ILE A 185 14.66 -9.83 9.60
C ILE A 185 15.04 -10.32 8.21
N GLU A 186 14.63 -11.54 7.88
CA GLU A 186 14.96 -12.19 6.61
C GLU A 186 14.03 -11.72 5.50
N ILE A 187 14.60 -10.97 4.56
CA ILE A 187 13.92 -10.39 3.41
C ILE A 187 14.64 -10.79 2.13
N TYR A 188 13.85 -11.10 1.10
CA TYR A 188 14.29 -11.44 -0.25
C TYR A 188 13.84 -10.35 -1.24
N HIS A 189 14.51 -10.28 -2.39
CA HIS A 189 14.22 -9.35 -3.47
C HIS A 189 14.28 -10.07 -4.81
N ALA A 190 13.16 -10.18 -5.49
CA ALA A 190 13.00 -11.00 -6.67
C ALA A 190 12.27 -10.27 -7.80
N ASP A 191 12.67 -10.55 -9.03
CA ASP A 191 11.79 -10.33 -10.19
C ASP A 191 10.74 -11.47 -10.27
N PRO A 192 9.53 -11.25 -10.80
CA PRO A 192 8.53 -12.30 -10.98
C PRO A 192 9.06 -13.59 -11.65
N GLU A 193 10.00 -13.48 -12.59
CA GLU A 193 10.59 -14.62 -13.30
C GLU A 193 11.58 -15.44 -12.45
N GLU A 194 12.11 -14.85 -11.36
CA GLU A 194 13.03 -15.53 -10.43
C GLU A 194 12.28 -16.44 -9.44
N LEU A 195 10.95 -16.31 -9.37
CA LEU A 195 10.09 -17.16 -8.54
C LEU A 195 9.72 -18.45 -9.28
N TYR A 196 9.54 -19.54 -8.52
CA TYR A 196 9.11 -20.81 -9.10
C TYR A 196 8.16 -21.59 -8.19
N LEU A 197 7.39 -22.50 -8.80
CA LEU A 197 6.43 -23.34 -8.10
C LEU A 197 7.00 -24.73 -7.82
N ARG A 198 6.84 -25.21 -6.58
CA ARG A 198 7.16 -26.58 -6.19
C ARG A 198 6.13 -27.10 -5.19
N GLY A 199 5.34 -28.09 -5.61
CA GLY A 199 4.33 -28.70 -4.73
C GLY A 199 3.17 -27.78 -4.36
N GLY A 200 2.82 -26.82 -5.22
CA GLY A 200 1.76 -25.83 -4.95
C GLY A 200 2.21 -24.62 -4.11
N GLU A 201 3.47 -24.60 -3.71
CA GLU A 201 4.11 -23.53 -2.95
C GLU A 201 5.07 -22.74 -3.83
N VAL A 202 5.31 -21.48 -3.46
CA VAL A 202 6.15 -20.54 -4.20
C VAL A 202 7.50 -20.40 -3.51
N TYR A 203 8.57 -20.47 -4.30
CA TYR A 203 9.94 -20.41 -3.82
C TYR A 203 10.74 -19.35 -4.55
N TYR A 204 11.70 -18.77 -3.83
CA TYR A 204 12.82 -18.02 -4.37
C TYR A 204 14.10 -18.76 -3.99
N GLU A 205 14.94 -19.11 -4.96
CA GLU A 205 16.11 -19.97 -4.78
C GLU A 205 15.82 -21.30 -4.06
N ASN A 206 16.03 -21.41 -2.74
CA ASN A 206 15.69 -22.59 -1.93
C ASN A 206 14.74 -22.28 -0.77
N HIS A 207 14.21 -21.06 -0.73
CA HIS A 207 13.42 -20.52 0.37
C HIS A 207 11.95 -20.53 0.01
N LEU A 208 11.13 -21.13 0.87
CA LEU A 208 9.68 -21.08 0.77
C LEU A 208 9.23 -19.67 1.11
N ILE A 209 8.52 -19.00 0.22
CA ILE A 209 8.05 -17.64 0.44
C ILE A 209 6.71 -17.64 1.18
N ASP A 210 6.66 -16.93 2.29
CA ASP A 210 5.48 -16.82 3.15
C ASP A 210 4.54 -15.71 2.65
N VAL A 211 5.08 -14.51 2.39
CA VAL A 211 4.33 -13.34 1.90
C VAL A 211 5.21 -12.55 0.94
N VAL A 212 4.58 -11.96 -0.07
CA VAL A 212 5.21 -11.07 -1.04
C VAL A 212 4.68 -9.66 -0.91
N TYR A 213 5.57 -8.67 -0.91
CA TYR A 213 5.21 -7.28 -1.23
C TYR A 213 5.40 -7.05 -2.73
N ARG A 214 4.41 -6.51 -3.44
CA ARG A 214 4.49 -6.28 -4.89
C ARG A 214 4.51 -4.81 -5.28
N ASP A 215 5.33 -4.54 -6.29
CA ASP A 215 5.39 -3.30 -7.07
C ASP A 215 5.03 -3.55 -8.55
N TYR A 216 4.31 -4.66 -8.81
CA TYR A 216 3.74 -4.97 -10.12
C TYR A 216 2.22 -4.90 -10.05
N GLU A 217 1.63 -4.11 -10.94
CA GLU A 217 0.19 -4.12 -11.18
C GLU A 217 -0.23 -5.45 -11.82
N THR A 218 -1.49 -5.84 -11.64
CA THR A 218 -2.01 -7.05 -12.30
C THR A 218 -2.03 -6.87 -13.82
N SER A 219 -2.26 -5.65 -14.32
CA SER A 219 -2.16 -5.28 -15.74
C SER A 219 -0.80 -5.67 -16.33
N GLU A 220 0.29 -5.29 -15.66
CA GLU A 220 1.67 -5.60 -16.07
C GLU A 220 1.94 -7.11 -16.04
N LEU A 221 1.47 -7.81 -15.00
CA LEU A 221 1.62 -9.27 -14.92
C LEU A 221 0.85 -10.00 -16.04
N VAL A 222 -0.29 -9.46 -16.46
CA VAL A 222 -1.06 -9.97 -17.61
C VAL A 222 -0.31 -9.73 -18.91
N GLU A 223 0.30 -8.57 -19.08
CA GLU A 223 1.15 -8.27 -20.25
C GLU A 223 2.35 -9.20 -20.31
N MET A 224 3.06 -9.40 -19.19
CA MET A 224 4.14 -10.37 -19.05
C MET A 224 3.69 -11.80 -19.40
N GLU A 225 2.50 -12.23 -18.94
CA GLU A 225 1.92 -13.52 -19.31
C GLU A 225 1.71 -13.64 -20.84
N ALA A 226 1.21 -12.57 -21.46
CA ALA A 226 0.96 -12.51 -22.90
C ALA A 226 2.26 -12.53 -23.74
N GLU A 227 3.34 -11.97 -23.20
CA GLU A 227 4.69 -12.02 -23.78
C GLU A 227 5.40 -13.37 -23.56
N GLY A 228 4.79 -14.28 -22.79
CA GLY A 228 5.29 -15.64 -22.56
C GLY A 228 6.18 -15.78 -21.33
N MET A 229 6.28 -14.75 -20.48
CA MET A 229 6.99 -14.81 -19.21
C MET A 229 6.23 -15.70 -18.20
N ASN A 230 6.96 -16.33 -17.29
CA ASN A 230 6.36 -17.25 -16.33
C ASN A 230 5.84 -16.54 -15.07
N VAL A 231 4.63 -15.98 -15.14
CA VAL A 231 3.97 -15.32 -13.99
C VAL A 231 3.09 -16.24 -13.14
N ARG A 232 3.12 -17.56 -13.39
CA ARG A 232 2.35 -18.55 -12.61
C ARG A 232 2.61 -18.49 -11.09
N PRO A 233 3.85 -18.25 -10.61
CA PRO A 233 4.11 -18.05 -9.18
C PRO A 233 3.34 -16.85 -8.61
N MET A 234 3.29 -15.72 -9.34
CA MET A 234 2.56 -14.51 -8.92
C MET A 234 1.06 -14.79 -8.80
N LYS A 235 0.47 -15.47 -9.79
CA LYS A 235 -0.94 -15.87 -9.76
C LYS A 235 -1.25 -16.83 -8.60
N GLN A 236 -0.31 -17.70 -8.26
CA GLN A 236 -0.46 -18.61 -7.12
C GLN A 236 -0.39 -17.86 -5.78
N LEU A 237 0.54 -16.92 -5.61
CA LEU A 237 0.63 -16.05 -4.44
C LEU A 237 -0.66 -15.25 -4.23
N LEU A 238 -1.19 -14.65 -5.30
CA LEU A 238 -2.49 -13.97 -5.26
C LEU A 238 -3.60 -14.91 -4.82
N ARG A 239 -3.69 -16.11 -5.40
CA ARG A 239 -4.71 -17.11 -5.06
C ARG A 239 -4.62 -17.57 -3.60
N GLN A 240 -3.42 -17.69 -3.05
CA GLN A 240 -3.20 -18.12 -1.66
C GLN A 240 -3.30 -16.98 -0.65
N ASN A 241 -3.67 -15.77 -1.08
CA ASN A 241 -3.70 -14.56 -0.25
C ASN A 241 -2.34 -14.24 0.37
N GLN A 242 -1.24 -14.57 -0.31
CA GLN A 242 0.14 -14.32 0.13
C GLN A 242 0.74 -13.04 -0.46
N MET A 243 -0.07 -12.21 -1.13
CA MET A 243 0.38 -10.99 -1.80
C MET A 243 -0.11 -9.76 -1.05
N VAL A 244 0.79 -8.82 -0.82
CA VAL A 244 0.54 -7.48 -0.31
C VAL A 244 1.09 -6.46 -1.31
N SER A 245 0.33 -5.51 -1.80
CA SER A 245 -1.12 -5.49 -1.74
C SER A 245 -1.73 -6.65 -2.50
N SER A 246 -2.88 -7.13 -2.04
CA SER A 246 -3.69 -8.09 -2.79
C SER A 246 -4.25 -7.47 -4.08
N MET A 247 -5.13 -8.16 -4.81
CA MET A 247 -5.80 -7.57 -5.98
C MET A 247 -6.70 -6.36 -5.67
N ALA A 248 -6.99 -6.10 -4.38
CA ALA A 248 -7.59 -4.83 -3.99
C ALA A 248 -6.66 -3.64 -4.27
N GLY A 249 -5.35 -3.88 -4.40
CA GLY A 249 -4.38 -2.88 -4.84
C GLY A 249 -4.65 -2.34 -6.24
N ASP A 250 -5.16 -3.17 -7.16
CA ASP A 250 -5.43 -2.74 -8.54
C ASP A 250 -6.73 -1.88 -8.64
N PHE A 251 -7.39 -1.61 -7.51
CA PHE A 251 -8.55 -0.72 -7.42
C PHE A 251 -8.15 0.65 -6.87
N ASP A 252 -7.05 1.19 -7.38
CA ASP A 252 -6.51 2.50 -7.00
C ASP A 252 -6.80 3.59 -8.06
N HIS A 253 -7.46 3.21 -9.16
CA HIS A 253 -8.01 4.14 -10.15
C HIS A 253 -8.84 5.26 -9.52
N LYS A 254 -8.69 6.47 -10.06
CA LYS A 254 -9.48 7.65 -9.65
C LYS A 254 -10.99 7.42 -9.71
N SER A 255 -11.47 6.55 -10.61
CA SER A 255 -12.88 6.19 -10.71
C SER A 255 -13.39 5.38 -9.52
N CYS A 256 -12.53 4.74 -8.72
CA CYS A 256 -12.96 4.07 -7.49
C CYS A 256 -13.59 5.04 -6.49
N PHE A 257 -13.13 6.30 -6.46
CA PHE A 257 -13.74 7.36 -5.65
C PHE A 257 -15.15 7.73 -6.11
N GLU A 258 -15.47 7.56 -7.40
CA GLU A 258 -16.84 7.73 -7.89
C GLU A 258 -17.76 6.66 -7.28
N VAL A 259 -17.28 5.42 -7.13
CA VAL A 259 -18.07 4.36 -6.47
C VAL A 259 -18.36 4.69 -5.01
N LEU A 260 -17.42 5.34 -4.31
CA LEU A 260 -17.61 5.73 -2.91
C LEU A 260 -18.66 6.85 -2.74
N THR A 261 -18.77 7.75 -3.72
CA THR A 261 -19.58 8.97 -3.60
C THR A 261 -20.93 8.88 -4.34
N ASP A 262 -21.06 7.98 -5.32
CA ASP A 262 -22.28 7.84 -6.11
C ASP A 262 -23.44 7.22 -5.28
N PRO A 263 -24.61 7.87 -5.23
CA PRO A 263 -25.79 7.35 -4.52
C PRO A 263 -26.23 5.94 -4.92
N ARG A 264 -25.93 5.48 -6.14
CA ARG A 264 -26.24 4.12 -6.63
C ARG A 264 -25.60 3.04 -5.74
N PHE A 265 -24.40 3.29 -5.24
CA PHE A 265 -23.63 2.31 -4.44
C PHE A 265 -23.72 2.55 -2.93
N ALA A 266 -24.48 3.57 -2.50
CA ALA A 266 -24.54 3.99 -1.10
C ALA A 266 -25.02 2.89 -0.13
N ALA A 267 -25.71 1.85 -0.62
CA ALA A 267 -26.15 0.71 0.20
C ALA A 267 -24.99 -0.20 0.65
N HIS A 268 -23.85 -0.15 -0.05
CA HIS A 268 -22.64 -0.93 0.27
C HIS A 268 -21.81 -0.30 1.40
N PHE A 269 -22.16 0.91 1.82
CA PHE A 269 -21.40 1.70 2.78
C PHE A 269 -22.26 2.14 3.96
N THR A 270 -21.65 2.17 5.13
CA THR A 270 -22.27 2.66 6.37
C THR A 270 -22.57 4.17 6.28
N MET A 271 -23.38 4.69 7.21
CA MET A 271 -23.63 6.13 7.26
C MET A 271 -22.35 6.92 7.57
N ASP A 272 -21.49 6.41 8.45
CA ASP A 272 -20.27 7.08 8.86
C ASP A 272 -19.25 7.15 7.71
N GLU A 273 -19.06 6.04 7.00
CA GLU A 273 -18.23 6.00 5.78
C GLU A 273 -18.73 7.01 4.74
N ARG A 274 -20.04 7.04 4.44
CA ARG A 274 -20.60 7.98 3.46
C ARG A 274 -20.43 9.45 3.87
N ASN A 275 -20.43 9.75 5.16
CA ASN A 275 -20.16 11.10 5.66
C ASN A 275 -18.69 11.47 5.47
N VAL A 276 -17.77 10.51 5.65
CA VAL A 276 -16.35 10.70 5.35
C VAL A 276 -16.15 10.95 3.86
N PHE A 277 -16.74 10.13 2.99
CA PHE A 277 -16.60 10.27 1.53
C PHE A 277 -17.07 11.64 1.06
N ARG A 278 -18.30 12.03 1.41
CA ARG A 278 -18.88 13.33 1.00
C ARG A 278 -18.01 14.53 1.39
N ARG A 279 -17.23 14.42 2.47
CA ARG A 279 -16.42 15.52 2.99
C ARG A 279 -15.03 15.58 2.36
N HIS A 280 -14.47 14.45 1.96
CA HIS A 280 -13.04 14.32 1.67
C HIS A 280 -12.72 13.75 0.30
N VAL A 281 -13.72 13.35 -0.46
CA VAL A 281 -13.65 12.82 -1.83
C VAL A 281 -14.59 13.65 -2.70
#